data_AF-A0AAF0LX68-F1
#
_entry.id   AF-A0AAF0LX68-F1
#
_cell.length_a   1.000
_cell.length_b   1.000
_cell.length_c   1.000
_cell.angle_alpha   90.00
_cell.angle_beta   90.00
_cell.angle_gamma   90.00
#
_symmetry.space_group_name_H-M   'P 1'
#
loop_
_entity.id
_entity.type
_entity.pdbx_description
1 polymer ?
#
loop_
_entity_poly.entity_id
_entity_poly.type
_entity_poly.pdbx_seq_one_letter_code
_entity_poly.pdbx_strand_id
1 'polypeptide(L)'
;MGTAAWVCSAITIVSALVSLGFSVAGLRAAAAAGRVASEYALARSIALALVAVIAPITGDTGFIAAAAVAMIAVQGLDAVVGARVADRVRTFGPVVTAAVNAVALVWLVSAA
;
A
#
# COMPACT_ATOMS: atom_id res chain seq x y z
N MET A 1 -9.51 -20.18 -5.11
CA MET A 1 -9.55 -18.91 -4.36
C MET A 1 -10.99 -18.45 -4.23
N GLY A 2 -11.42 -18.07 -3.03
CA GLY A 2 -12.76 -17.52 -2.79
C GLY A 2 -12.89 -16.05 -3.25
N THR A 3 -14.11 -15.54 -3.30
CA THR A 3 -14.41 -14.14 -3.67
C THR A 3 -13.68 -13.13 -2.77
N ALA A 4 -13.59 -13.40 -1.47
CA ALA A 4 -12.88 -12.55 -0.52
C ALA A 4 -11.39 -12.41 -0.84
N ALA A 5 -10.73 -13.48 -1.33
CA ALA A 5 -9.31 -13.45 -1.69
C ALA A 5 -9.05 -12.53 -2.90
N TRP A 6 -9.93 -12.58 -3.89
CA TRP A 6 -9.87 -11.70 -5.06
C TRP A 6 -10.09 -10.23 -4.68
N VAL A 7 -11.09 -9.96 -3.83
CA VAL A 7 -11.39 -8.61 -3.36
C VAL A 7 -10.23 -8.02 -2.56
N CYS A 8 -9.70 -8.79 -1.59
CA CYS A 8 -8.54 -8.37 -0.78
C CYS A 8 -7.30 -8.10 -1.65
N SER A 9 -7.02 -8.98 -2.62
CA SER A 9 -5.91 -8.81 -3.55
C SER A 9 -6.06 -7.55 -4.40
N ALA A 10 -7.25 -7.33 -4.98
CA ALA A 10 -7.53 -6.16 -5.79
C ALA A 10 -7.36 -4.85 -5.01
N ILE A 11 -7.89 -4.80 -3.78
CA ILE A 11 -7.76 -3.63 -2.90
C ILE A 11 -6.30 -3.43 -2.49
N THR A 12 -5.55 -4.50 -2.20
CA THR A 12 -4.12 -4.45 -1.87
C THR A 12 -3.28 -3.93 -3.05
N ILE A 13 -3.62 -4.31 -4.29
CA ILE A 13 -2.94 -3.80 -5.49
C ILE A 13 -3.22 -2.30 -5.68
N VAL A 14 -4.48 -1.88 -5.62
CA VAL A 14 -4.85 -0.44 -5.71
C VAL A 14 -4.12 0.37 -4.64
N SER A 15 -4.13 -0.16 -3.42
CA SER A 15 -3.39 0.34 -2.27
C SER A 15 -1.89 0.55 -2.53
N ALA A 16 -1.24 -0.43 -3.15
CA ALA A 16 0.19 -0.35 -3.48
C ALA A 16 0.46 0.67 -4.59
N LEU A 17 -0.42 0.76 -5.59
CA LEU A 17 -0.31 1.75 -6.67
C LEU A 17 -0.48 3.19 -6.18
N VAL A 18 -1.37 3.43 -5.21
CA VAL A 18 -1.52 4.75 -4.58
C VAL A 18 -0.23 5.16 -3.85
N SER A 19 0.34 4.26 -3.04
CA SER A 19 1.62 4.52 -2.35
C SER A 19 2.76 4.76 -3.36
N LEU A 20 2.84 3.95 -4.42
CA LEU A 20 3.79 4.15 -5.51
C LEU A 20 3.63 5.52 -6.19
N GLY A 21 2.40 5.94 -6.45
CA GLY A 21 2.09 7.28 -6.98
C GLY A 21 2.61 8.41 -6.09
N PHE A 22 2.41 8.30 -4.77
CA PHE A 22 2.95 9.28 -3.81
C PHE A 22 4.48 9.30 -3.77
N SER A 23 5.14 8.13 -3.85
CA SER A 23 6.59 8.05 -3.92
C SER A 23 7.15 8.67 -5.21
N VAL A 24 6.52 8.43 -6.37
CA VAL A 24 6.89 9.06 -7.64
C VAL A 24 6.72 10.58 -7.57
N ALA A 25 5.59 11.06 -7.05
CA ALA A 25 5.35 12.49 -6.87
C ALA A 25 6.36 13.12 -5.90
N GLY A 26 6.69 12.41 -4.82
CA GLY A 26 7.72 12.81 -3.85
C GLY A 26 9.10 12.92 -4.48
N LEU A 27 9.51 11.97 -5.32
CA LEU A 27 10.79 12.02 -6.02
C LEU A 27 10.85 13.17 -7.03
N ARG A 28 9.78 13.39 -7.79
CA ARG A 28 9.70 14.50 -8.75
C ARG A 28 9.80 15.88 -8.09
N ALA A 29 9.24 16.01 -6.88
CA ALA A 29 9.28 17.26 -6.11
C ALA A 29 10.51 17.40 -5.21
N ALA A 30 11.36 16.37 -5.10
CA ALA A 30 12.48 16.37 -4.16
C ALA A 30 13.61 17.31 -4.59
N ALA A 31 13.99 18.21 -3.69
CA ALA A 31 15.24 18.96 -3.78
C ALA A 31 16.46 18.04 -3.58
N ALA A 32 17.65 18.49 -3.97
CA ALA A 32 18.89 17.69 -3.92
C ALA A 32 19.12 17.01 -2.55
N ALA A 33 18.89 17.73 -1.45
CA ALA A 33 19.07 17.21 -0.09
C ALA A 33 18.10 16.07 0.28
N GLY A 34 16.91 16.01 -0.33
CA GLY A 34 15.89 14.99 -0.05
C GLY A 34 15.77 13.91 -1.12
N ARG A 35 16.53 14.01 -2.22
CA ARG A 35 16.37 13.16 -3.40
C ARG A 35 16.64 11.69 -3.10
N VAL A 36 17.75 11.40 -2.42
CA VAL A 36 18.14 10.02 -2.06
C VAL A 36 17.06 9.34 -1.20
N ALA A 37 16.48 10.05 -0.23
CA ALA A 37 15.40 9.51 0.60
C ALA A 37 14.14 9.19 -0.24
N SER A 38 13.80 10.05 -1.19
CA SER A 38 12.68 9.81 -2.12
C SER A 38 12.96 8.64 -3.09
N GLU A 39 14.20 8.42 -3.49
CA GLU A 39 14.59 7.25 -4.31
C GLU A 39 14.42 5.94 -3.53
N TYR A 40 14.83 5.91 -2.25
CA TYR A 40 14.59 4.76 -1.39
C TYR A 40 13.09 4.49 -1.16
N ALA A 41 12.30 5.55 -0.95
CA ALA A 41 10.84 5.42 -0.83
C ALA A 41 10.23 4.82 -2.09
N LEU A 42 10.65 5.30 -3.27
CA LEU A 42 10.21 4.77 -4.56
C LEU A 42 10.58 3.29 -4.74
N ALA A 43 11.83 2.92 -4.47
CA ALA A 43 12.29 1.54 -4.60
C ALA A 43 11.46 0.58 -3.72
N ARG A 44 11.17 0.98 -2.46
CA ARG A 44 10.33 0.19 -1.55
C ARG A 44 8.90 0.07 -2.06
N SER A 45 8.28 1.15 -2.53
CA SER A 45 6.92 1.11 -3.09
C SER A 45 6.84 0.24 -4.34
N ILE A 46 7.87 0.24 -5.20
CA ILE A 46 7.94 -0.66 -6.37
C ILE A 46 7.97 -2.13 -5.91
N ALA A 47 8.84 -2.46 -4.95
CA ALA A 47 8.92 -3.82 -4.42
C ALA A 47 7.58 -4.29 -3.83
N LEU A 48 6.89 -3.43 -3.08
CA LEU A 48 5.57 -3.73 -2.52
C LEU A 48 4.49 -3.87 -3.59
N ALA A 49 4.50 -3.04 -4.64
CA ALA A 49 3.58 -3.18 -5.76
C ALA A 49 3.78 -4.52 -6.49
N LEU A 50 5.02 -4.96 -6.67
CA LEU A 50 5.32 -6.28 -7.21
C LEU A 50 4.78 -7.40 -6.30
N VAL A 51 5.02 -7.32 -4.99
CA VAL A 51 4.49 -8.30 -4.02
C VAL A 51 2.96 -8.36 -4.08
N ALA A 52 2.29 -7.20 -4.13
CA ALA A 52 0.83 -7.13 -4.21
C ALA A 52 0.27 -7.78 -5.50
N VAL A 53 0.97 -7.63 -6.63
CA VAL A 53 0.59 -8.26 -7.91
C VAL A 53 0.88 -9.76 -7.93
N ILE A 54 1.99 -10.18 -7.34
CA ILE A 54 2.39 -11.59 -7.27
C ILE A 54 1.47 -12.37 -6.32
N ALA A 55 1.01 -11.75 -5.24
CA ALA A 55 0.20 -12.41 -4.21
C ALA A 55 -0.97 -13.25 -4.75
N PRO A 56 -1.90 -12.72 -5.57
CA PRO A 56 -3.00 -13.52 -6.13
C PRO A 56 -2.56 -14.64 -7.07
N ILE A 57 -1.38 -14.53 -7.70
CA ILE A 57 -0.85 -15.56 -8.63
C ILE A 57 -0.43 -16.82 -7.88
N THR A 58 0.01 -16.67 -6.63
CA THR A 58 0.43 -17.81 -5.79
C THR A 58 -0.73 -18.75 -5.42
N GLY A 59 -1.98 -18.26 -5.47
CA GLY A 59 -3.14 -19.00 -4.98
C GLY A 59 -3.21 -19.17 -3.46
N ASP A 60 -2.21 -18.69 -2.72
CA ASP A 60 -2.10 -18.84 -1.27
C ASP A 60 -2.78 -17.68 -0.55
N THR A 61 -3.83 -18.01 0.21
CA THR A 61 -4.59 -17.05 0.99
C THR A 61 -3.76 -16.43 2.12
N GLY A 62 -2.84 -17.20 2.72
CA GLY A 62 -1.92 -16.70 3.74
C GLY A 62 -0.97 -15.65 3.19
N PHE A 63 -0.46 -15.86 1.97
CA PHE A 63 0.41 -14.90 1.31
C PHE A 63 -0.33 -13.61 0.89
N ILE A 64 -1.58 -13.71 0.43
CA ILE A 64 -2.45 -12.54 0.18
C ILE A 64 -2.68 -11.75 1.48
N ALA A 65 -2.98 -12.43 2.59
CA ALA A 65 -3.16 -11.78 3.88
C ALA A 65 -1.87 -11.07 4.34
N ALA A 66 -0.71 -11.71 4.19
CA ALA A 66 0.58 -11.10 4.52
C ALA A 66 0.87 -9.84 3.69
N ALA A 67 0.60 -9.88 2.38
CA ALA A 67 0.74 -8.71 1.51
C ALA A 67 -0.20 -7.57 1.90
N ALA A 68 -1.46 -7.89 2.25
CA ALA A 68 -2.43 -6.91 2.72
C ALA A 68 -2.00 -6.25 4.05
N VAL A 69 -1.53 -7.04 5.02
CA VAL A 69 -0.98 -6.53 6.30
C VAL A 69 0.18 -5.58 6.06
N ALA A 70 1.14 -5.98 5.21
CA ALA A 70 2.28 -5.14 4.86
C ALA A 70 1.83 -3.80 4.25
N MET A 71 0.83 -3.82 3.37
CA MET A 71 0.30 -2.60 2.75
C MET A 71 -0.49 -1.71 3.71
N ILE A 72 -1.27 -2.28 4.63
CA ILE A 72 -1.96 -1.51 5.68
C ILE A 72 -0.93 -0.78 6.55
N ALA A 73 0.15 -1.46 6.93
CA ALA A 73 1.22 -0.85 7.71
C ALA A 73 1.90 0.31 6.95
N VAL A 74 2.21 0.11 5.67
CA VAL A 74 2.82 1.14 4.81
C VAL A 74 1.92 2.36 4.70
N GLN A 75 0.63 2.18 4.48
CA GLN A 75 -0.28 3.32 4.37
C GLN A 75 -0.53 4.03 5.69
N GLY A 76 -0.51 3.32 6.81
CA GLY A 76 -0.50 3.95 8.14
C GLY A 76 0.73 4.85 8.31
N LEU A 77 1.91 4.40 7.86
CA LEU A 77 3.13 5.21 7.88
C LEU A 77 3.05 6.39 6.90
N ASP A 78 2.54 6.17 5.68
CA ASP A 78 2.36 7.23 4.68
C ASP A 78 1.40 8.31 5.20
N ALA A 79 0.33 7.93 5.90
CA ALA A 79 -0.60 8.86 6.55
C ALA A 79 0.08 9.72 7.62
N VAL A 80 0.94 9.11 8.45
CA VAL A 80 1.73 9.83 9.46
C VAL A 80 2.67 10.83 8.77
N VAL A 81 3.35 10.43 7.70
CA VAL A 81 4.21 11.33 6.92
C VAL A 81 3.40 12.48 6.32
N GLY A 82 2.25 12.20 5.71
CA GLY A 82 1.34 13.22 5.18
C GLY A 82 0.92 14.24 6.22
N ALA A 83 0.57 13.78 7.42
CA ALA A 83 0.18 14.65 8.53
C ALA A 83 1.34 15.55 8.98
N ARG A 84 2.57 15.04 8.98
CA ARG A 84 3.77 15.80 9.36
C ARG A 84 4.14 16.90 8.36
N VAL A 85 3.79 16.72 7.08
CA VAL A 85 4.03 17.71 6.01
C VAL A 85 2.79 18.60 5.77
N ALA A 86 1.74 18.46 6.59
CA ALA A 86 0.48 19.19 6.49
C ALA A 86 -0.22 19.06 5.11
N ASP A 87 0.06 17.96 4.38
CA ASP A 87 -0.55 17.66 3.10
C ASP A 87 -1.77 16.76 3.33
N ARG A 88 -2.97 17.35 3.16
CA ARG A 88 -4.23 16.66 3.38
C ARG A 88 -4.41 15.47 2.44
N VAL A 89 -3.96 15.55 1.19
CA VAL A 89 -4.12 14.46 0.22
C VAL A 89 -3.23 13.27 0.61
N ARG A 90 -1.98 13.56 1.00
CA ARG A 90 -1.05 12.54 1.51
C ARG A 90 -1.43 11.98 2.88
N THR A 91 -2.32 12.64 3.60
CA THR A 91 -2.85 12.14 4.88
C THR A 91 -4.10 11.28 4.66
N PHE A 92 -5.14 11.86 4.06
CA PHE A 92 -6.43 11.20 3.92
C PHE A 92 -6.42 10.06 2.89
N GLY A 93 -5.63 10.19 1.81
CA GLY A 93 -5.49 9.13 0.80
C GLY A 93 -5.06 7.81 1.43
N PRO A 94 -3.87 7.75 2.08
CA PRO A 94 -3.39 6.55 2.76
C PRO A 94 -4.31 6.05 3.88
N VAL A 95 -4.95 6.93 4.65
CA VAL A 95 -5.92 6.52 5.70
C VAL A 95 -7.11 5.77 5.09
N VAL A 96 -7.69 6.31 4.01
CA VAL A 96 -8.85 5.70 3.36
C VAL A 96 -8.47 4.35 2.75
N THR A 97 -7.36 4.29 2.02
CA THR A 97 -6.91 3.01 1.46
C THR A 97 -6.60 1.99 2.56
N ALA A 98 -6.11 2.42 3.72
CA ALA A 98 -5.71 1.51 4.80
C ALA A 98 -6.95 0.91 5.46
N ALA A 99 -7.97 1.74 5.70
CA ALA A 99 -9.25 1.30 6.22
C ALA A 99 -9.95 0.31 5.27
N VAL A 100 -10.00 0.63 3.97
CA VAL A 100 -10.62 -0.25 2.96
C VAL A 100 -9.87 -1.58 2.85
N ASN A 101 -8.53 -1.55 2.88
CA ASN A 101 -7.72 -2.76 2.82
C ASN A 101 -7.85 -3.60 4.11
N ALA A 102 -7.95 -2.96 5.27
CA ALA A 102 -8.21 -3.65 6.54
C ALA A 102 -9.57 -4.35 6.56
N VAL A 103 -10.63 -3.71 6.06
CA VAL A 103 -11.95 -4.35 5.93
C VAL A 103 -11.88 -5.57 5.01
N ALA A 104 -11.18 -5.46 3.87
CA ALA A 104 -11.02 -6.57 2.94
C ALA A 104 -10.21 -7.73 3.54
N LEU A 105 -9.16 -7.42 4.30
CA LEU A 105 -8.36 -8.40 5.03
C LEU A 105 -9.19 -9.12 6.11
N VAL A 106 -9.95 -8.38 6.92
CA VAL A 106 -10.83 -8.98 7.93
C VAL A 106 -11.84 -9.90 7.27
N TRP A 107 -12.45 -9.49 6.15
CA TRP A 107 -13.36 -10.34 5.41
C TRP A 107 -12.68 -11.62 4.92
N LEU A 108 -11.49 -11.50 4.33
CA LEU A 108 -10.69 -12.65 3.88
C LEU A 108 -10.43 -13.66 5.00
N VAL A 109 -9.95 -13.19 6.15
CA VAL A 109 -9.60 -14.06 7.28
C VAL A 109 -10.84 -14.66 7.95
N SER A 110 -11.97 -13.94 7.95
CA SER A 110 -13.24 -14.46 8.49
C SER A 110 -13.95 -15.47 7.57
N ALA A 111 -13.60 -15.49 6.29
CA ALA A 111 -14.19 -16.36 5.28
C ALA A 111 -13.29 -17.53 4.85
N ALA A 112 -12.10 -17.64 5.47
CA ALA A 112 -11.13 -18.71 5.26
C ALA A 112 -11.34 -19.85 6.27
#